data_AF-A0A7W7VY88-F1
#
_entry.id   AF-A0A7W7VY88-F1
#
_cell.length_a   1.000
_cell.length_b   1.000
_cell.length_c   1.000
_cell.angle_alpha   90.00
_cell.angle_beta   90.00
_cell.angle_gamma   90.00
#
_symmetry.space_group_name_H-M   'P 1'
#
loop_
_entity.id
_entity.type
_entity.pdbx_description
1 polymer ?
#
loop_
_entity_poly.entity_id
_entity_poly.type
_entity_poly.pdbx_seq_one_letter_code
_entity_poly.pdbx_strand_id
1 'polypeptide(L)'
;MSTRQHVEILPPHPLRAGYDDSLPAGSIADQFQRRLEPNHFNPAYLGALTERVEQAHRQDPADEVTRWRLAFLLLQNHATAAAVHRAEQLLTGATLPEGKRLAQLVTGIRSREEQPRTGRCVTRVNWSINNRCPMSCHGCYNPFAAEQVDFDQAKDIIDKLAEHGTTDLILAGGDPLLWPPILDVVDHATASGIKVALDTTGYTLNADKLNRLTSLASLRLPLDAVTADVQRAFRRSPDRKLLSALLESLALCDQAGFDRVRVHTVASAKNLHQLPAIADEVLGHRSVAQWVIFQWWGRRASPATVRALSVHIEPVREVVQTIRQHYPGRDIILAESSDRELLNWMIQSSGQVVTFGSGPEEEFILGNLLTDRVEDILAHPILDFDAMARGVPVTPTKRQP
;
A
#
# COMPACT_ATOMS: atom_id res chain seq x y z
N MET A 1 15.36 -1.88 -31.89
CA MET A 1 15.16 -2.95 -30.88
C MET A 1 14.81 -2.28 -29.57
N SER A 2 13.62 -2.52 -29.02
CA SER A 2 13.12 -1.82 -27.83
C SER A 2 13.97 -2.18 -26.61
N THR A 3 14.60 -1.17 -25.99
CA THR A 3 15.44 -1.28 -24.78
C THR A 3 14.65 -1.72 -23.53
N ARG A 4 13.34 -2.00 -23.64
CA ARG A 4 12.45 -2.38 -22.53
C ARG A 4 12.52 -3.85 -22.12
N GLN A 5 13.21 -4.70 -22.89
CA GLN A 5 13.36 -6.12 -22.55
C GLN A 5 14.46 -6.36 -21.49
N HIS A 6 15.46 -5.47 -21.42
CA HIS A 6 16.53 -5.53 -20.42
C HIS A 6 16.25 -4.48 -19.34
N VAL A 7 15.34 -4.81 -18.43
CA VAL A 7 15.07 -3.97 -17.26
C VAL A 7 16.14 -4.23 -16.22
N GLU A 8 16.93 -3.21 -15.90
CA GLU A 8 17.74 -3.21 -14.70
C GLU A 8 16.78 -3.22 -13.50
N ILE A 9 16.70 -4.37 -12.84
CA ILE A 9 15.90 -4.51 -11.62
C ILE A 9 16.66 -3.77 -10.53
N LEU A 10 16.05 -2.70 -10.03
CA LEU A 10 16.61 -2.03 -8.86
C LEU A 10 16.47 -2.96 -7.66
N PRO A 11 17.44 -2.96 -6.74
CA PRO A 11 17.26 -3.63 -5.47
C PRO A 11 15.98 -3.10 -4.80
N PRO A 12 15.36 -3.88 -3.90
CA PRO A 12 14.33 -3.38 -3.00
C PRO A 12 14.77 -2.00 -2.46
N HIS A 13 13.82 -1.06 -2.34
CA HIS A 13 14.10 0.26 -1.77
C HIS A 13 15.01 0.12 -0.53
N PRO A 14 16.05 0.95 -0.33
CA PRO A 14 16.92 0.79 0.82
C PRO A 14 16.09 0.68 2.09
N LEU A 15 16.28 -0.43 2.80
CA LEU A 15 15.50 -0.88 3.96
C LEU A 15 15.57 0.07 5.16
N ARG A 16 16.39 1.12 5.06
CA ARG A 16 16.81 2.03 6.14
C ARG A 16 16.51 3.49 5.85
N ALA A 17 15.68 3.79 4.86
CA ALA A 17 15.37 5.18 4.53
C ALA A 17 14.62 5.86 5.69
N GLY A 18 15.36 6.60 6.51
CA GLY A 18 14.83 7.29 7.67
C GLY A 18 15.24 6.75 9.03
N TYR A 19 16.13 5.77 9.07
CA TYR A 19 16.69 5.32 10.34
C TYR A 19 17.57 6.41 10.94
N ASP A 20 17.47 6.57 12.25
CA ASP A 20 18.38 7.39 13.02
C ASP A 20 19.64 6.57 13.30
N ASP A 21 20.64 6.77 12.44
CA ASP A 21 21.94 6.11 12.54
C ASP A 21 22.76 6.61 13.75
N SER A 22 22.29 7.63 14.48
CA SER A 22 22.93 8.08 15.73
C SER A 22 22.56 7.21 16.94
N LEU A 23 21.53 6.36 16.82
CA LEU A 23 21.11 5.48 17.90
C LEU A 23 22.19 4.40 18.18
N PRO A 24 22.48 4.10 19.46
CA PRO A 24 23.43 3.04 19.79
C PRO A 24 22.97 1.70 19.21
N ALA A 25 23.85 1.04 18.44
CA ALA A 25 23.55 -0.22 17.79
C ALA A 25 23.10 -1.29 18.82
N GLY A 26 21.98 -1.96 18.55
CA GLY A 26 21.40 -2.97 19.42
C GLY A 26 20.62 -2.44 20.63
N SER A 27 20.54 -1.11 20.81
CA SER A 27 19.63 -0.49 21.79
C SER A 27 18.16 -0.79 21.46
N ILE A 28 17.26 -0.61 22.42
CA ILE A 28 15.81 -0.75 22.20
C ILE A 28 15.34 0.20 21.09
N ALA A 29 15.84 1.43 21.06
CA ALA A 29 15.48 2.39 20.02
C ALA A 29 15.95 1.93 18.64
N ASP A 30 17.20 1.44 18.53
CA ASP A 30 17.76 0.91 17.28
C ASP A 30 17.00 -0.35 16.79
N GLN A 31 16.64 -1.26 17.69
CA GLN A 31 15.87 -2.44 17.32
C GLN A 31 14.42 -2.10 16.95
N PHE A 32 13.83 -1.13 17.65
CA PHE A 32 12.50 -0.65 17.34
C PHE A 32 12.46 -0.05 15.93
N GLN A 33 13.40 0.79 15.49
CA GLN A 33 13.42 1.24 14.09
C GLN A 33 13.62 0.06 13.12
N ARG A 34 14.54 -0.86 13.43
CA ARG A 34 14.90 -2.01 12.58
C ARG A 34 13.77 -3.02 12.40
N ARG A 35 12.74 -3.02 13.25
CA ARG A 35 11.57 -3.89 13.13
C ARG A 35 10.91 -3.84 11.75
N LEU A 36 11.04 -2.71 11.05
CA LEU A 36 10.46 -2.51 9.73
C LEU A 36 11.36 -3.02 8.58
N GLU A 37 12.60 -3.44 8.85
CA GLU A 37 13.43 -4.11 7.85
C GLU A 37 12.77 -5.45 7.46
N PRO A 38 12.70 -5.83 6.17
CA PRO A 38 12.06 -7.07 5.72
C PRO A 38 12.49 -8.34 6.47
N ASN A 39 13.76 -8.44 6.84
CA ASN A 39 14.28 -9.58 7.60
C ASN A 39 13.86 -9.58 9.08
N HIS A 40 13.38 -8.46 9.59
CA HIS A 40 12.94 -8.26 10.98
C HIS A 40 11.42 -8.07 11.08
N PHE A 41 10.74 -7.84 9.97
CA PHE A 41 9.30 -7.66 9.93
C PHE A 41 8.56 -9.00 9.92
N ASN A 42 8.78 -9.79 10.97
CA ASN A 42 8.19 -11.12 11.16
C ASN A 42 7.85 -11.37 12.64
N PRO A 43 6.94 -12.33 12.93
CA PRO A 43 6.50 -12.58 14.29
C PRO A 43 7.60 -12.97 15.27
N ALA A 44 8.64 -13.68 14.82
CA ALA A 44 9.73 -14.13 15.69
C ALA A 44 10.58 -12.97 16.21
N TYR A 45 10.99 -12.06 15.33
CA TYR A 45 11.74 -10.86 15.71
C TYR A 45 10.91 -9.94 16.60
N LEU A 46 9.64 -9.71 16.24
CA LEU A 46 8.74 -8.86 17.01
C LEU A 46 8.47 -9.43 18.41
N GLY A 47 8.32 -10.75 18.54
CA GLY A 47 8.20 -11.42 19.84
C GLY A 47 9.42 -11.19 20.72
N ALA A 48 10.63 -11.46 20.20
CA ALA A 48 11.88 -11.23 20.94
C ALA A 48 12.08 -9.75 21.31
N LEU A 49 11.71 -8.82 20.43
CA LEU A 49 11.76 -7.39 20.73
C LEU A 49 10.74 -7.01 21.81
N THR A 50 9.52 -7.55 21.75
CA THR A 50 8.47 -7.32 22.76
C THR A 50 8.94 -7.71 24.15
N GLU A 51 9.53 -8.89 24.30
CA GLU A 51 10.07 -9.37 25.59
C GLU A 51 11.14 -8.43 26.15
N ARG A 52 12.03 -7.92 25.28
CA ARG A 52 13.07 -6.98 25.67
C ARG A 52 12.50 -5.63 26.11
N VAL A 53 11.52 -5.10 25.38
CA VAL A 53 10.87 -3.82 25.74
C VAL A 53 10.04 -3.99 27.02
N GLU A 54 9.37 -5.13 27.23
CA GLU A 54 8.67 -5.43 28.49
C GLU A 54 9.65 -5.49 29.68
N GLN A 55 10.85 -6.07 29.50
CA GLN A 55 11.87 -6.07 30.54
C GLN A 55 12.34 -4.65 30.89
N ALA A 56 12.55 -3.78 29.89
CA ALA A 56 12.89 -2.38 30.13
C ALA A 56 11.75 -1.63 30.83
N HIS A 57 10.50 -1.88 30.43
CA HIS A 57 9.33 -1.29 31.08
C HIS A 57 9.24 -1.68 32.56
N ARG A 58 9.59 -2.92 32.93
CA ARG A 58 9.63 -3.33 34.34
C ARG A 58 10.69 -2.58 35.16
N GLN A 59 11.78 -2.13 34.53
CA GLN A 59 12.85 -1.39 35.19
C GLN A 59 12.49 0.08 35.40
N ASP A 60 11.81 0.68 34.42
CA ASP A 60 11.29 2.04 34.51
C ASP A 60 9.84 2.12 33.97
N PRO A 61 8.84 1.85 34.82
CA PRO A 61 7.45 1.90 34.39
C PRO A 61 6.95 3.29 34.01
N ALA A 62 7.65 4.35 34.42
CA ALA A 62 7.28 5.73 34.16
C ALA A 62 7.72 6.19 32.76
N ASP A 63 8.75 5.56 32.18
CA ASP A 63 9.25 5.91 30.84
C ASP A 63 8.16 5.76 29.78
N GLU A 64 7.67 6.90 29.34
CA GLU A 64 6.60 6.99 28.36
C GLU A 64 7.03 6.43 27.00
N VAL A 65 8.29 6.58 26.62
CA VAL A 65 8.81 6.09 25.33
C VAL A 65 8.76 4.57 25.27
N THR A 66 9.22 3.90 26.33
CA THR A 66 9.13 2.46 26.45
C THR A 66 7.69 1.98 26.50
N ARG A 67 6.80 2.67 27.24
CA ARG A 67 5.38 2.31 27.33
C ARG A 67 4.68 2.28 25.98
N TRP A 68 4.77 3.35 25.17
CA TRP A 68 4.08 3.37 23.88
C TRP A 68 4.70 2.38 22.88
N ARG A 69 6.03 2.18 22.91
CA ARG A 69 6.70 1.18 22.05
C ARG A 69 6.24 -0.23 22.38
N LEU A 70 6.11 -0.55 23.67
CA LEU A 70 5.59 -1.85 24.11
C LEU A 70 4.14 -2.03 23.66
N ALA A 71 3.28 -1.03 23.89
CA ALA A 71 1.91 -1.04 23.42
C ALA A 71 1.81 -1.24 21.90
N PHE A 72 2.68 -0.57 21.14
CA PHE A 72 2.74 -0.73 19.69
C PHE A 72 3.10 -2.17 19.28
N LEU A 73 4.14 -2.75 19.87
CA LEU A 73 4.59 -4.11 19.56
C LEU A 73 3.52 -5.16 19.88
N LEU A 74 2.81 -4.99 21.01
CA LEU A 74 1.68 -5.84 21.40
C LEU A 74 0.53 -5.80 20.38
N LEU A 75 0.31 -4.64 19.73
CA LEU A 75 -0.70 -4.51 18.67
C LEU A 75 -0.19 -4.97 17.31
N GLN A 76 1.10 -4.82 17.04
CA GLN A 76 1.75 -5.11 15.76
C GLN A 76 1.84 -6.60 15.47
N ASN A 77 1.99 -7.43 16.50
CA ASN A 77 2.27 -8.85 16.35
C ASN A 77 1.14 -9.71 16.94
N HIS A 78 0.06 -9.90 16.18
CA HIS A 78 -1.10 -10.71 16.55
C HIS A 78 -1.79 -10.23 17.86
N ALA A 79 -2.48 -9.10 17.77
CA ALA A 79 -3.16 -8.47 18.89
C ALA A 79 -4.26 -9.38 19.46
N THR A 80 -4.01 -10.04 20.59
CA THR A 80 -5.06 -10.74 21.34
C THR A 80 -5.87 -9.75 22.18
N ALA A 81 -7.07 -10.13 22.66
CA ALA A 81 -7.85 -9.28 23.58
C ALA A 81 -7.04 -8.86 24.83
N ALA A 82 -6.21 -9.77 25.36
CA ALA A 82 -5.30 -9.47 26.46
C ALA A 82 -4.22 -8.45 26.08
N ALA A 83 -3.65 -8.57 24.87
CA ALA A 83 -2.66 -7.63 24.35
C ALA A 83 -3.26 -6.23 24.15
N VAL A 84 -4.50 -6.14 23.64
CA VAL A 84 -5.23 -4.88 23.47
C VAL A 84 -5.47 -4.20 24.83
N HIS A 85 -5.96 -4.94 25.83
CA HIS A 85 -6.17 -4.38 27.16
C HIS A 85 -4.86 -3.96 27.84
N ARG A 86 -3.79 -4.72 27.64
CA ARG A 86 -2.46 -4.33 28.14
C ARG A 86 -1.95 -3.06 27.46
N ALA A 87 -2.13 -2.93 26.15
CA ALA A 87 -1.80 -1.72 25.41
C ALA A 87 -2.59 -0.50 25.93
N GLU A 88 -3.88 -0.64 26.21
CA GLU A 88 -4.72 0.39 26.83
C GLU A 88 -4.14 0.90 28.17
N GLN A 89 -3.74 -0.02 29.05
CA GLN A 89 -3.13 0.31 30.33
C GLN A 89 -1.81 1.06 30.16
N LEU A 90 -0.94 0.58 29.27
CA LEU A 90 0.36 1.20 28.98
C LEU A 90 0.23 2.63 28.47
N LEU A 91 -0.82 2.89 27.67
CA LEU A 91 -1.08 4.18 27.03
C LEU A 91 -1.89 5.15 27.91
N THR A 92 -2.28 4.74 29.12
CA THR A 92 -3.00 5.61 30.05
C THR A 92 -2.15 6.84 30.40
N GLY A 93 -2.73 8.03 30.20
CA GLY A 93 -2.05 9.30 30.45
C GLY A 93 -0.95 9.65 29.45
N ALA A 94 -0.92 9.03 28.26
CA ALA A 94 0.07 9.36 27.23
C ALA A 94 0.02 10.85 26.85
N THR A 95 1.19 11.49 26.88
CA THR A 95 1.44 12.88 26.52
C THR A 95 2.08 13.01 25.13
N LEU A 96 2.91 12.04 24.74
CA LEU A 96 3.60 11.96 23.46
C LEU A 96 2.61 11.77 22.30
N PRO A 97 2.85 12.39 21.13
CA PRO A 97 1.98 12.26 19.97
C PRO A 97 1.70 10.81 19.54
N GLU A 98 2.73 9.97 19.53
CA GLU A 98 2.66 8.55 19.16
C GLU A 98 1.79 7.77 20.16
N GLY A 99 2.00 7.99 21.46
CA GLY A 99 1.21 7.36 22.51
C GLY A 99 -0.26 7.77 22.47
N LYS A 100 -0.54 9.07 22.27
CA LYS A 100 -1.92 9.57 22.12
C LYS A 100 -2.65 8.96 20.93
N ARG A 101 -1.96 8.83 19.79
CA ARG A 101 -2.54 8.21 18.60
C ARG A 101 -2.84 6.74 18.83
N LEU A 102 -1.89 5.98 19.40
CA LEU A 102 -2.14 4.57 19.71
C LEU A 102 -3.28 4.40 20.72
N ALA A 103 -3.43 5.31 21.69
CA ALA A 103 -4.55 5.28 22.63
C ALA A 103 -5.90 5.44 21.91
N GLN A 104 -5.97 6.32 20.90
CA GLN A 104 -7.16 6.48 20.06
C GLN A 104 -7.45 5.21 19.25
N LEU A 105 -6.42 4.60 18.66
CA LEU A 105 -6.56 3.32 17.95
C LEU A 105 -7.11 2.23 18.87
N VAL A 106 -6.53 2.06 20.06
CA VAL A 106 -6.97 1.08 21.05
C VAL A 106 -8.43 1.33 21.47
N THR A 107 -8.80 2.58 21.71
CA THR A 107 -10.19 2.95 22.01
C THR A 107 -11.14 2.50 20.89
N GLY A 108 -10.75 2.71 19.63
CA GLY A 108 -11.51 2.23 18.46
C GLY A 108 -11.59 0.71 18.36
N ILE A 109 -10.52 -0.02 18.72
CA ILE A 109 -10.52 -1.48 18.76
C ILE A 109 -11.52 -1.97 19.82
N ARG A 110 -11.45 -1.41 21.03
CA ARG A 110 -12.32 -1.77 22.16
C ARG A 110 -13.79 -1.53 21.84
N SER A 111 -14.13 -0.40 21.21
CA SER A 111 -15.52 -0.10 20.84
C SER A 111 -16.07 -1.04 19.77
N ARG A 112 -15.22 -1.62 18.91
CA ARG A 112 -15.60 -2.61 17.90
C ARG A 112 -15.66 -4.04 18.44
N GLU A 113 -14.97 -4.37 19.53
CA GLU A 113 -15.07 -5.70 20.17
C GLU A 113 -16.49 -5.99 20.69
N GLU A 114 -17.19 -4.96 21.13
CA GLU A 114 -18.56 -5.06 21.65
C GLU A 114 -19.62 -5.25 20.55
N GLN A 115 -19.22 -5.14 19.28
CA GLN A 115 -20.12 -5.27 18.13
C GLN A 115 -20.15 -6.70 17.57
N PRO A 116 -21.31 -7.19 17.09
CA PRO A 116 -21.38 -8.48 16.41
C PRO A 116 -20.47 -8.52 15.17
N ARG A 117 -19.62 -9.56 15.07
CA ARG A 117 -18.72 -9.81 13.94
C ARG A 117 -19.28 -10.74 12.86
N THR A 118 -20.52 -11.22 13.05
CA THR A 118 -21.16 -12.17 12.12
C THR A 118 -21.35 -11.55 10.73
N GLY A 119 -20.95 -12.28 9.68
CA GLY A 119 -21.17 -11.89 8.28
C GLY A 119 -20.19 -10.84 7.73
N ARG A 120 -19.11 -10.52 8.45
CA ARG A 120 -18.07 -9.60 7.96
C ARG A 120 -17.12 -10.34 7.00
N CYS A 121 -16.95 -9.78 5.80
CA CYS A 121 -16.15 -10.35 4.73
C CYS A 121 -15.17 -9.30 4.21
N VAL A 122 -13.95 -9.73 3.88
CA VAL A 122 -12.98 -8.89 3.18
C VAL A 122 -13.26 -8.99 1.68
N THR A 123 -14.08 -8.07 1.20
CA THR A 123 -14.49 -8.05 -0.20
C THR A 123 -13.39 -7.55 -1.13
N ARG A 124 -12.41 -6.80 -0.60
CA ARG A 124 -11.32 -6.18 -1.36
C ARG A 124 -9.96 -6.45 -0.74
N VAL A 125 -9.04 -6.95 -1.56
CA VAL A 125 -7.68 -7.29 -1.17
C VAL A 125 -6.67 -6.61 -2.08
N ASN A 126 -5.61 -6.06 -1.49
CA ASN A 126 -4.42 -5.61 -2.23
C ASN A 126 -3.31 -6.63 -2.02
N TRP A 127 -2.65 -7.06 -3.09
CA TRP A 127 -1.57 -8.03 -2.99
C TRP A 127 -0.32 -7.51 -3.67
N SER A 128 0.71 -7.21 -2.87
CA SER A 128 2.05 -6.99 -3.39
C SER A 128 2.73 -8.31 -3.74
N ILE A 129 2.39 -8.88 -4.89
CA ILE A 129 2.75 -10.27 -5.24
C ILE A 129 4.21 -10.45 -5.68
N ASN A 130 4.84 -9.38 -6.19
CA ASN A 130 6.24 -9.42 -6.64
C ASN A 130 7.15 -8.52 -5.77
N ASN A 131 8.41 -8.89 -5.64
CA ASN A 131 9.43 -8.13 -4.90
C ASN A 131 10.44 -7.40 -5.80
N ARG A 132 10.21 -7.37 -7.12
CA ARG A 132 11.13 -6.76 -8.09
C ARG A 132 10.47 -5.60 -8.80
N CYS A 133 11.17 -4.47 -8.90
CA CYS A 133 10.65 -3.25 -9.52
C CYS A 133 11.73 -2.59 -10.38
N PRO A 134 11.41 -1.94 -11.51
CA PRO A 134 12.36 -1.10 -12.25
C PRO A 134 12.67 0.22 -11.51
N MET A 135 11.97 0.52 -10.43
CA MET A 135 11.97 1.83 -9.75
C MET A 135 12.07 1.69 -8.23
N SER A 136 12.49 2.78 -7.57
CA SER A 136 12.66 2.85 -6.11
C SER A 136 11.98 4.10 -5.53
N CYS A 137 10.74 4.33 -5.94
CA CYS A 137 9.97 5.57 -5.77
C CYS A 137 9.96 6.12 -4.33
N HIS A 138 9.93 7.45 -4.18
CA HIS A 138 9.77 8.12 -2.89
C HIS A 138 8.36 7.96 -2.26
N GLY A 139 7.39 7.42 -3.00
CA GLY A 139 6.07 7.06 -2.49
C GLY A 139 5.82 5.55 -2.42
N CYS A 140 6.88 4.73 -2.42
CA CYS A 140 6.72 3.27 -2.39
C CYS A 140 6.16 2.83 -1.03
N TYR A 141 5.00 2.18 -1.04
CA TYR A 141 4.40 1.58 0.16
C TYR A 141 4.82 0.11 0.36
N ASN A 142 5.40 -0.53 -0.66
CA ASN A 142 5.69 -1.96 -0.62
C ASN A 142 6.92 -2.22 0.27
N PRO A 143 6.81 -3.05 1.31
CA PRO A 143 7.93 -3.37 2.18
C PRO A 143 8.99 -4.24 1.50
N PHE A 144 8.67 -4.91 0.38
CA PHE A 144 9.52 -5.90 -0.30
C PHE A 144 9.97 -7.01 0.65
N ALA A 145 9.07 -7.97 0.91
CA ALA A 145 9.39 -9.08 1.81
C ALA A 145 10.62 -9.87 1.32
N ALA A 146 11.30 -10.55 2.25
CA ALA A 146 12.46 -11.37 1.90
C ALA A 146 12.08 -12.57 1.01
N GLU A 147 10.89 -13.12 1.26
CA GLU A 147 10.35 -14.28 0.58
C GLU A 147 9.26 -13.87 -0.42
N GLN A 148 9.06 -14.69 -1.44
CA GLN A 148 8.02 -14.51 -2.45
C GLN A 148 7.38 -15.86 -2.75
N VAL A 149 6.04 -15.86 -2.86
CA VAL A 149 5.28 -17.03 -3.25
C VAL A 149 5.64 -17.52 -4.64
N ASP A 150 5.57 -18.84 -4.82
CA ASP A 150 5.51 -19.43 -6.15
C ASP A 150 4.08 -19.37 -6.73
N PHE A 151 3.91 -19.91 -7.94
CA PHE A 151 2.61 -19.90 -8.62
C PHE A 151 1.56 -20.79 -7.93
N ASP A 152 1.96 -21.93 -7.36
CA ASP A 152 1.02 -22.86 -6.73
C ASP A 152 0.51 -22.30 -5.39
N GLN A 153 1.40 -21.71 -4.61
CA GLN A 153 1.07 -20.92 -3.42
C GLN A 153 0.16 -19.74 -3.76
N ALA A 154 0.41 -19.08 -4.90
CA ALA A 154 -0.43 -17.97 -5.32
C ALA A 154 -1.88 -18.40 -5.63
N LYS A 155 -2.05 -19.54 -6.29
CA LYS A 155 -3.38 -20.13 -6.55
C LYS A 155 -4.09 -20.52 -5.26
N ASP A 156 -3.41 -21.19 -4.34
CA ASP A 156 -3.98 -21.58 -3.04
C ASP A 156 -4.49 -20.36 -2.25
N ILE A 157 -3.73 -19.26 -2.24
CA ILE A 157 -4.18 -18.00 -1.65
C ILE A 157 -5.43 -17.46 -2.36
N ILE A 158 -5.47 -17.45 -3.70
CA ILE A 158 -6.63 -16.98 -4.47
C ILE A 158 -7.88 -17.79 -4.14
N ASP A 159 -7.74 -19.11 -4.06
CA ASP A 159 -8.86 -20.02 -3.78
C ASP A 159 -9.40 -19.76 -2.38
N LYS A 160 -8.51 -19.61 -1.38
CA LYS A 160 -8.88 -19.18 -0.02
C LYS A 160 -9.62 -17.84 -0.01
N LEU A 161 -9.14 -16.85 -0.78
CA LEU A 161 -9.79 -15.54 -0.87
C LEU A 161 -11.21 -15.65 -1.48
N ALA A 162 -11.36 -16.41 -2.56
CA ALA A 162 -12.65 -16.63 -3.22
C ALA A 162 -13.65 -17.32 -2.29
N GLU A 163 -13.22 -18.38 -1.60
CA GLU A 163 -14.02 -19.13 -0.63
C GLU A 163 -14.52 -18.25 0.54
N HIS A 164 -13.74 -17.23 0.91
CA HIS A 164 -14.05 -16.31 2.01
C HIS A 164 -14.71 -15.00 1.53
N GLY A 165 -15.21 -14.96 0.29
CA GLY A 165 -16.06 -13.90 -0.25
C GLY A 165 -15.32 -12.67 -0.78
N THR A 166 -14.00 -12.75 -1.01
CA THR A 166 -13.29 -11.70 -1.73
C THR A 166 -13.80 -11.59 -3.16
N THR A 167 -14.25 -10.39 -3.54
CA THR A 167 -14.79 -10.11 -4.87
C THR A 167 -13.86 -9.25 -5.73
N ASP A 168 -12.96 -8.50 -5.09
CA ASP A 168 -12.07 -7.52 -5.70
C ASP A 168 -10.63 -7.82 -5.30
N LEU A 169 -9.75 -8.13 -6.27
CA LEU A 169 -8.32 -8.34 -6.04
C LEU A 169 -7.49 -7.33 -6.83
N ILE A 170 -6.67 -6.56 -6.12
CA ILE A 170 -5.69 -5.66 -6.71
C ILE A 170 -4.32 -6.35 -6.65
N LEU A 171 -3.84 -6.82 -7.80
CA LEU A 171 -2.48 -7.32 -7.96
C LEU A 171 -1.52 -6.15 -8.15
N ALA A 172 -0.51 -6.08 -7.30
CA ALA A 172 0.50 -5.01 -7.24
C ALA A 172 1.86 -5.63 -6.83
N GLY A 173 2.75 -4.84 -6.24
CA GLY A 173 3.97 -5.33 -5.60
C GLY A 173 5.11 -5.50 -6.57
N GLY A 174 6.25 -4.92 -6.18
CA GLY A 174 7.28 -4.48 -7.10
C GLY A 174 6.59 -3.86 -8.31
N ASP A 175 6.93 -4.37 -9.49
CA ASP A 175 6.04 -4.37 -10.63
C ASP A 175 5.58 -5.81 -10.92
N PRO A 176 4.27 -6.10 -10.93
CA PRO A 176 3.78 -7.46 -11.16
C PRO A 176 4.08 -7.97 -12.57
N LEU A 177 4.22 -7.11 -13.60
CA LEU A 177 4.57 -7.50 -14.97
C LEU A 177 6.03 -7.99 -15.14
N LEU A 178 6.84 -7.89 -14.09
CA LEU A 178 8.17 -8.49 -14.02
C LEU A 178 8.17 -9.92 -13.45
N TRP A 179 7.04 -10.39 -12.91
CA TRP A 179 6.93 -11.75 -12.40
C TRP A 179 6.33 -12.65 -13.48
N PRO A 180 7.07 -13.64 -14.01
CA PRO A 180 6.60 -14.43 -15.16
C PRO A 180 5.19 -15.06 -15.01
N PRO A 181 4.81 -15.62 -13.84
CA PRO A 181 3.49 -16.23 -13.66
C PRO A 181 2.30 -15.25 -13.60
N ILE A 182 2.53 -13.93 -13.60
CA ILE A 182 1.48 -12.95 -13.30
C ILE A 182 0.24 -13.06 -14.20
N LEU A 183 0.44 -13.36 -15.49
CA LEU A 183 -0.68 -13.48 -16.44
C LEU A 183 -1.56 -14.68 -16.10
N ASP A 184 -0.94 -15.80 -15.71
CA ASP A 184 -1.65 -17.02 -15.33
C ASP A 184 -2.33 -16.85 -13.95
N VAL A 185 -1.76 -16.02 -13.07
CA VAL A 185 -2.40 -15.62 -11.80
C VAL A 185 -3.65 -14.77 -12.05
N VAL A 186 -3.60 -13.83 -13.00
CA VAL A 186 -4.78 -13.04 -13.42
C VAL A 186 -5.87 -13.97 -13.98
N ASP A 187 -5.50 -14.92 -14.83
CA ASP A 187 -6.43 -15.88 -15.42
C ASP A 187 -7.08 -16.76 -14.32
N HIS A 188 -6.30 -17.27 -13.38
CA HIS A 188 -6.80 -18.08 -12.25
C HIS A 188 -7.76 -17.29 -11.36
N ALA A 189 -7.37 -16.09 -10.90
CA ALA A 189 -8.22 -15.25 -10.06
C ALA A 189 -9.55 -14.87 -10.74
N THR A 190 -9.50 -14.58 -12.05
CA THR A 190 -10.71 -14.28 -12.81
C THR A 190 -11.61 -15.51 -12.93
N ALA A 191 -11.04 -16.70 -13.16
CA ALA A 191 -11.78 -17.96 -13.22
C ALA A 191 -12.44 -18.31 -11.87
N SER A 192 -11.83 -17.92 -10.75
CA SER A 192 -12.40 -18.05 -9.40
C SER A 192 -13.49 -17.00 -9.08
N GLY A 193 -13.92 -16.20 -10.06
CA GLY A 193 -15.01 -15.22 -9.91
C GLY A 193 -14.59 -13.88 -9.31
N ILE A 194 -13.29 -13.64 -9.15
CA ILE A 194 -12.74 -12.39 -8.57
C ILE A 194 -12.50 -11.37 -9.68
N LYS A 195 -12.90 -10.12 -9.44
CA LYS A 195 -12.56 -8.99 -10.33
C LYS A 195 -11.13 -8.57 -10.06
N VAL A 196 -10.28 -8.69 -11.08
CA VAL A 196 -8.85 -8.38 -10.96
C VAL A 196 -8.53 -6.98 -11.48
N ALA A 197 -7.85 -6.18 -10.66
CA ALA A 197 -7.11 -5.01 -11.09
C ALA A 197 -5.62 -5.28 -11.05
N LEU A 198 -4.88 -4.63 -11.95
CA LEU A 198 -3.42 -4.69 -11.98
C LEU A 198 -2.81 -3.28 -11.81
N ASP A 199 -2.15 -3.05 -10.67
CA ASP A 199 -1.30 -1.90 -10.43
C ASP A 199 0.12 -2.22 -10.96
N THR A 200 0.48 -1.64 -12.10
CA THR A 200 1.81 -1.83 -12.73
C THR A 200 2.43 -0.48 -13.02
N THR A 201 3.77 -0.42 -13.05
CA THR A 201 4.48 0.76 -13.54
C THR A 201 4.23 0.98 -15.03
N GLY A 202 3.74 -0.02 -15.78
CA GLY A 202 3.55 0.05 -17.22
C GLY A 202 4.86 -0.02 -18.01
N TYR A 203 6.02 0.07 -17.36
CA TYR A 203 7.32 0.20 -18.02
C TYR A 203 7.66 -0.98 -18.94
N THR A 204 7.20 -2.18 -18.60
CA THR A 204 7.36 -3.39 -19.45
C THR A 204 6.09 -3.82 -20.15
N LEU A 205 5.05 -2.99 -20.13
CA LEU A 205 3.82 -3.25 -20.87
C LEU A 205 4.12 -3.19 -22.37
N ASN A 206 3.59 -4.17 -23.10
CA ASN A 206 3.66 -4.27 -24.55
C ASN A 206 2.34 -4.87 -25.07
N ALA A 207 2.17 -4.91 -26.39
CA ALA A 207 0.95 -5.40 -27.02
C ALA A 207 0.62 -6.84 -26.60
N ASP A 208 1.61 -7.73 -26.53
CA ASP A 208 1.40 -9.15 -26.18
C ASP A 208 0.88 -9.31 -24.75
N LYS A 209 1.49 -8.61 -23.79
CA LYS A 209 1.02 -8.59 -22.39
C LYS A 209 -0.37 -7.97 -22.31
N LEU A 210 -0.62 -6.85 -22.99
CA LEU A 210 -1.92 -6.20 -22.97
C LEU A 210 -3.03 -7.10 -23.52
N ASN A 211 -2.76 -7.85 -24.59
CA ASN A 211 -3.70 -8.81 -25.17
C ASN A 211 -4.06 -9.95 -24.20
N ARG A 212 -3.12 -10.36 -23.34
CA ARG A 212 -3.35 -11.34 -22.26
C ARG A 212 -4.08 -10.75 -21.05
N LEU A 213 -4.18 -9.43 -20.93
CA LEU A 213 -4.78 -8.75 -19.77
C LEU A 213 -6.20 -8.23 -20.03
N THR A 214 -6.85 -8.67 -21.11
CA THR A 214 -8.20 -8.21 -21.50
C THR A 214 -9.28 -8.56 -20.47
N SER A 215 -9.06 -9.61 -19.68
CA SER A 215 -9.91 -10.04 -18.56
C SER A 215 -9.88 -9.08 -17.36
N LEU A 216 -8.90 -8.18 -17.26
CA LEU A 216 -8.79 -7.24 -16.15
C LEU A 216 -10.04 -6.34 -16.07
N ALA A 217 -10.53 -6.20 -14.84
CA ALA A 217 -11.54 -5.21 -14.49
C ALA A 217 -10.94 -3.79 -14.53
N SER A 218 -9.64 -3.64 -14.28
CA SER A 218 -8.93 -2.38 -14.47
C SER A 218 -7.41 -2.57 -14.63
N LEU A 219 -6.81 -1.83 -15.56
CA LEU A 219 -5.36 -1.67 -15.65
C LEU A 219 -4.98 -0.30 -15.07
N ARG A 220 -4.06 -0.28 -14.11
CA ARG A 220 -3.77 0.93 -13.34
C ARG A 220 -2.33 1.38 -13.56
N LEU A 221 -2.19 2.55 -14.18
CA LEU A 221 -0.91 3.08 -14.64
C LEU A 221 -0.56 4.36 -13.87
N PRO A 222 0.72 4.56 -13.51
CA PRO A 222 1.15 5.77 -12.83
C PRO A 222 1.45 6.93 -13.77
N LEU A 223 1.08 8.14 -13.36
CA LEU A 223 1.63 9.37 -13.91
C LEU A 223 1.66 10.44 -12.80
N ASP A 224 2.85 10.86 -12.37
CA ASP A 224 3.00 11.80 -11.25
C ASP A 224 3.41 13.21 -11.70
N ALA A 225 3.84 13.37 -12.95
CA ALA A 225 4.25 14.62 -13.54
C ALA A 225 4.25 14.52 -15.06
N VAL A 226 4.05 15.67 -15.71
CA VAL A 226 4.22 15.84 -17.16
C VAL A 226 5.61 16.39 -17.52
N THR A 227 6.41 16.74 -16.51
CA THR A 227 7.82 17.09 -16.69
C THR A 227 8.70 15.88 -16.39
N ALA A 228 9.55 15.50 -17.35
CA ALA A 228 10.38 14.29 -17.27
C ALA A 228 11.25 14.24 -15.99
N ASP A 229 11.86 15.36 -15.59
CA ASP A 229 12.69 15.40 -14.39
C ASP A 229 11.89 15.20 -13.10
N VAL A 230 10.68 15.75 -13.00
CA VAL A 230 9.83 15.57 -11.81
C VAL A 230 9.30 14.13 -11.73
N GLN A 231 8.87 13.56 -12.88
CA GLN A 231 8.43 12.17 -12.98
C GLN A 231 9.55 11.22 -12.55
N ARG A 232 10.76 11.43 -13.08
CA ARG A 232 11.94 10.61 -12.80
C ARG A 232 12.41 10.77 -11.36
N ALA A 233 12.44 11.99 -10.83
CA ALA A 233 12.86 12.26 -9.46
C ALA A 233 11.93 11.56 -8.45
N PHE A 234 10.61 11.67 -8.62
CA PHE A 234 9.65 11.02 -7.73
C PHE A 234 9.76 9.47 -7.79
N ARG A 235 9.86 8.91 -9.00
CA ARG A 235 9.97 7.46 -9.23
C ARG A 235 11.39 6.91 -8.97
N ARG A 236 12.38 7.78 -8.73
CA ARG A 236 13.80 7.41 -8.59
C ARG A 236 14.28 6.45 -9.68
N SER A 237 13.90 6.74 -10.92
CA SER A 237 14.29 5.92 -12.07
C SER A 237 15.62 6.41 -12.66
N PRO A 238 16.54 5.49 -13.02
CA PRO A 238 17.74 5.86 -13.77
C PRO A 238 17.42 6.21 -15.23
N ASP A 239 16.30 5.74 -15.77
CA ASP A 239 15.93 5.98 -17.17
C ASP A 239 15.41 7.42 -17.39
N ARG A 240 16.11 8.17 -18.25
CA ARG A 240 15.73 9.52 -18.67
C ARG A 240 14.47 9.53 -19.54
N LYS A 241 14.10 8.40 -20.14
CA LYS A 241 12.92 8.25 -21.00
C LYS A 241 11.69 7.72 -20.26
N LEU A 242 11.73 7.66 -18.92
CA LEU A 242 10.63 7.13 -18.11
C LEU A 242 9.28 7.74 -18.50
N LEU A 243 9.18 9.07 -18.56
CA LEU A 243 7.91 9.73 -18.89
C LEU A 243 7.38 9.28 -20.25
N SER A 244 8.22 9.27 -21.30
CA SER A 244 7.86 8.75 -22.63
C SER A 244 7.36 7.31 -22.55
N ALA A 245 8.02 6.45 -21.77
CA ALA A 245 7.62 5.06 -21.65
C ALA A 245 6.24 4.87 -21.00
N LEU A 246 5.89 5.71 -20.02
CA LEU A 246 4.58 5.69 -19.37
C LEU A 246 3.48 6.21 -20.32
N LEU A 247 3.74 7.29 -21.04
CA LEU A 247 2.81 7.83 -22.04
C LEU A 247 2.59 6.86 -23.20
N GLU A 248 3.65 6.16 -23.64
CA GLU A 248 3.53 5.09 -24.65
C GLU A 248 2.68 3.91 -24.14
N SER A 249 2.68 3.63 -22.83
CA SER A 249 1.81 2.60 -22.25
C SER A 249 0.33 3.00 -22.30
N LEU A 250 0.03 4.29 -22.06
CA LEU A 250 -1.33 4.84 -22.22
C LEU A 250 -1.75 4.83 -23.69
N ALA A 251 -0.87 5.27 -24.60
CA ALA A 251 -1.14 5.25 -26.04
C ALA A 251 -1.37 3.82 -26.57
N LEU A 252 -0.65 2.82 -26.05
CA LEU A 252 -0.88 1.42 -26.36
C LEU A 252 -2.28 0.96 -25.93
N CYS A 253 -2.73 1.37 -24.74
CA CYS A 253 -4.09 1.07 -24.26
C CYS A 253 -5.15 1.71 -25.15
N ASP A 254 -4.93 2.96 -25.59
CA ASP A 254 -5.82 3.62 -26.56
C ASP A 254 -5.90 2.80 -27.86
N GLN A 255 -4.75 2.45 -28.44
CA GLN A 255 -4.67 1.70 -29.71
C GLN A 255 -5.38 0.35 -29.64
N ALA A 256 -5.25 -0.35 -28.51
CA ALA A 256 -5.92 -1.62 -28.27
C ALA A 256 -7.42 -1.49 -27.90
N GLY A 257 -7.91 -0.27 -27.67
CA GLY A 257 -9.28 -0.04 -27.22
C GLY A 257 -9.55 -0.52 -25.79
N PHE A 258 -8.50 -0.61 -24.95
CA PHE A 258 -8.65 -1.00 -23.55
C PHE A 258 -9.21 0.18 -22.74
N ASP A 259 -10.53 0.21 -22.54
CA ASP A 259 -11.30 1.34 -22.01
C ASP A 259 -11.44 1.37 -20.48
N ARG A 260 -10.68 0.52 -19.77
CA ARG A 260 -10.72 0.36 -18.31
C ARG A 260 -9.43 0.80 -17.62
N VAL A 261 -8.68 1.72 -18.23
CA VAL A 261 -7.47 2.26 -17.61
C VAL A 261 -7.86 3.20 -16.48
N ARG A 262 -7.15 3.08 -15.36
CA ARG A 262 -7.17 4.06 -14.29
C ARG A 262 -5.78 4.63 -14.12
N VAL A 263 -5.66 5.95 -14.08
CA VAL A 263 -4.36 6.59 -13.80
C VAL A 263 -4.25 6.92 -12.33
N HIS A 264 -3.10 6.64 -11.74
CA HIS A 264 -2.76 7.00 -10.36
C HIS A 264 -1.68 8.08 -10.34
N THR A 265 -1.94 9.14 -9.58
CA THR A 265 -0.99 10.23 -9.31
C THR A 265 -0.78 10.34 -7.80
N VAL A 266 0.47 10.42 -7.35
CA VAL A 266 0.76 10.76 -5.94
C VAL A 266 1.07 12.24 -5.84
N ALA A 267 0.14 13.03 -5.31
CA ALA A 267 0.29 14.46 -5.09
C ALA A 267 1.24 14.75 -3.91
N SER A 268 2.24 15.58 -4.16
CA SER A 268 3.30 15.99 -3.24
C SER A 268 3.61 17.47 -3.43
N ALA A 269 4.42 18.06 -2.54
CA ALA A 269 4.89 19.44 -2.69
C ALA A 269 5.63 19.68 -4.03
N LYS A 270 6.17 18.63 -4.66
CA LYS A 270 6.98 18.75 -5.88
C LYS A 270 6.19 18.74 -7.18
N ASN A 271 4.95 18.23 -7.18
CA ASN A 271 4.13 18.11 -8.39
C ASN A 271 2.73 18.72 -8.27
N LEU A 272 2.36 19.29 -7.11
CA LEU A 272 1.06 19.94 -6.92
C LEU A 272 0.73 20.95 -8.02
N HIS A 273 1.70 21.77 -8.41
CA HIS A 273 1.57 22.77 -9.47
C HIS A 273 1.36 22.17 -10.88
N GLN A 274 1.65 20.87 -11.07
CA GLN A 274 1.47 20.18 -12.35
C GLN A 274 0.14 19.42 -12.45
N LEU A 275 -0.64 19.31 -11.37
CA LEU A 275 -1.90 18.57 -11.42
C LEU A 275 -2.84 19.02 -12.56
N PRO A 276 -2.99 20.32 -12.88
CA PRO A 276 -3.79 20.73 -14.03
C PRO A 276 -3.26 20.18 -15.36
N ALA A 277 -1.95 20.27 -15.62
CA ALA A 277 -1.35 19.74 -16.85
C ALA A 277 -1.37 18.20 -16.90
N ILE A 278 -1.25 17.53 -15.75
CA ILE A 278 -1.47 16.06 -15.66
C ILE A 278 -2.92 15.73 -16.02
N ALA A 279 -3.90 16.55 -15.61
CA ALA A 279 -5.29 16.36 -15.98
C ALA A 279 -5.46 16.42 -17.50
N ASP A 280 -4.87 17.41 -18.17
CA ASP A 280 -4.93 17.57 -19.63
C ASP A 280 -4.39 16.32 -20.34
N GLU A 281 -3.22 15.81 -19.90
CA GLU A 281 -2.61 14.60 -20.45
C GLU A 281 -3.47 13.35 -20.20
N VAL A 282 -3.80 13.08 -18.93
CA VAL A 282 -4.52 11.87 -18.52
C VAL A 282 -5.91 11.81 -19.12
N LEU A 283 -6.63 12.93 -19.11
CA LEU A 283 -8.02 12.96 -19.55
C LEU A 283 -8.16 13.04 -21.08
N GLY A 284 -7.08 13.37 -21.80
CA GLY A 284 -7.00 13.29 -23.26
C GLY A 284 -7.01 11.86 -23.82
N HIS A 285 -6.62 10.86 -23.01
CA HIS A 285 -6.63 9.46 -23.40
C HIS A 285 -8.05 8.85 -23.35
N ARG A 286 -8.46 8.18 -24.43
CA ARG A 286 -9.78 7.53 -24.53
C ARG A 286 -9.90 6.32 -23.61
N SER A 287 -8.78 5.61 -23.39
CA SER A 287 -8.65 4.44 -22.53
C SER A 287 -8.85 4.72 -21.05
N VAL A 288 -8.57 5.96 -20.61
CA VAL A 288 -8.65 6.36 -19.21
C VAL A 288 -10.11 6.55 -18.79
N ALA A 289 -10.58 5.63 -17.95
CA ALA A 289 -11.90 5.64 -17.34
C ALA A 289 -11.95 6.47 -16.04
N GLN A 290 -10.86 6.46 -15.25
CA GLN A 290 -10.81 7.14 -13.96
C GLN A 290 -9.41 7.66 -13.66
N TRP A 291 -9.32 8.80 -12.97
CA TRP A 291 -8.07 9.34 -12.46
C TRP A 291 -8.13 9.46 -10.93
N VAL A 292 -7.18 8.84 -10.24
CA VAL A 292 -7.10 8.86 -8.77
C VAL A 292 -5.84 9.58 -8.33
N ILE A 293 -6.02 10.56 -7.46
CA ILE A 293 -4.98 11.40 -6.91
C ILE A 293 -4.83 11.04 -5.43
N PHE A 294 -3.71 10.42 -5.07
CA PHE A 294 -3.37 10.08 -3.70
C PHE A 294 -2.55 11.21 -3.09
N GLN A 295 -2.92 11.69 -1.91
CA GLN A 295 -2.00 12.50 -1.11
C GLN A 295 -0.75 11.68 -0.79
N TRP A 296 0.44 12.26 -0.94
CA TRP A 296 1.69 11.60 -0.58
C TRP A 296 1.68 11.21 0.90
N TRP A 297 1.91 9.93 1.16
CA TRP A 297 1.95 9.36 2.49
C TRP A 297 3.40 8.96 2.77
N GLY A 298 4.04 9.66 3.71
CA GLY A 298 5.47 9.52 4.03
C GLY A 298 5.87 8.24 4.74
N ARG A 299 5.24 7.14 4.35
CA ARG A 299 5.45 5.80 4.90
C ARG A 299 6.88 5.36 4.60
N ARG A 300 7.61 4.90 5.64
CA ARG A 300 9.02 4.47 5.53
C ARG A 300 9.93 5.51 4.85
N ALA A 301 9.56 6.79 4.94
CA ALA A 301 10.30 7.88 4.33
C ALA A 301 11.26 8.51 5.33
N SER A 302 12.44 8.91 4.86
CA SER A 302 13.39 9.62 5.72
C SER A 302 12.87 11.00 6.13
N PRO A 303 13.32 11.55 7.28
CA PRO A 303 12.97 12.91 7.67
C PRO A 303 13.24 13.94 6.57
N ALA A 304 14.32 13.77 5.79
CA ALA A 304 14.62 14.60 4.64
C ALA A 304 13.59 14.47 3.51
N THR A 305 13.13 13.25 3.24
CA THR A 305 12.08 12.98 2.23
C THR A 305 10.74 13.56 2.69
N VAL A 306 10.38 13.38 3.96
CA VAL A 306 9.17 13.97 4.57
C VAL A 306 9.17 15.48 4.42
N ARG A 307 10.28 16.16 4.74
CA ARG A 307 10.39 17.62 4.54
C ARG A 307 10.27 18.03 3.08
N ALA A 308 10.74 17.21 2.15
CA ALA A 308 10.77 17.54 0.73
C ALA A 308 9.44 17.30 -0.01
N LEU A 309 8.64 16.32 0.42
CA LEU A 309 7.47 15.83 -0.34
C LEU A 309 6.14 16.03 0.36
N SER A 310 6.11 16.22 1.69
CA SER A 310 4.87 16.44 2.44
C SER A 310 4.05 17.57 1.84
N VAL A 311 2.74 17.36 1.74
CA VAL A 311 1.79 18.34 1.22
C VAL A 311 0.56 18.37 2.13
N HIS A 312 0.13 19.58 2.48
CA HIS A 312 -1.14 19.79 3.17
C HIS A 312 -2.30 19.42 2.24
N ILE A 313 -3.41 18.96 2.81
CA ILE A 313 -4.50 18.43 2.00
C ILE A 313 -5.33 19.55 1.36
N GLU A 314 -5.45 20.70 2.02
CA GLU A 314 -6.29 21.81 1.58
C GLU A 314 -5.88 22.34 0.21
N PRO A 315 -4.59 22.65 -0.07
CA PRO A 315 -4.17 23.06 -1.42
C PRO A 315 -4.43 21.98 -2.49
N VAL A 316 -4.30 20.70 -2.14
CA VAL A 316 -4.59 19.60 -3.07
C VAL A 316 -6.09 19.59 -3.39
N ARG A 317 -6.95 19.74 -2.38
CA ARG A 317 -8.40 19.75 -2.52
C ARG A 317 -8.87 20.91 -3.40
N GLU A 318 -8.31 22.11 -3.21
CA GLU A 318 -8.61 23.30 -4.02
C GLU A 318 -8.27 23.09 -5.51
N VAL A 319 -7.07 22.56 -5.78
CA VAL A 319 -6.63 22.28 -7.16
C VAL A 319 -7.51 21.21 -7.81
N VAL A 320 -7.80 20.11 -7.09
CA VAL A 320 -8.66 19.03 -7.61
C VAL A 320 -10.09 19.51 -7.84
N GLN A 321 -10.63 20.38 -6.99
CA GLN A 321 -11.94 20.97 -7.18
C GLN A 321 -11.99 21.83 -8.45
N THR A 322 -10.96 22.63 -8.69
CA THR A 322 -10.84 23.45 -9.92
C THR A 322 -10.78 22.57 -11.17
N ILE A 323 -9.99 21.48 -11.12
CA ILE A 323 -9.90 20.50 -12.21
C ILE A 323 -11.27 19.86 -12.48
N ARG A 324 -12.00 19.41 -11.45
CA ARG A 324 -13.33 18.81 -11.60
C ARG A 324 -14.34 19.77 -12.25
N GLN A 325 -14.23 21.07 -11.98
CA GLN A 325 -15.05 22.09 -12.63
C GLN A 325 -14.69 22.27 -14.11
N HIS A 326 -13.39 22.18 -14.46
CA HIS A 326 -12.93 22.26 -15.85
C HIS A 326 -13.27 21.00 -16.67
N TYR A 327 -13.36 19.84 -15.99
CA TYR A 327 -13.59 18.52 -16.58
C TYR A 327 -14.90 17.88 -16.07
N PRO A 328 -16.07 18.48 -16.35
CA PRO A 328 -17.34 17.95 -15.87
C PRO A 328 -17.60 16.53 -16.42
N GLY A 329 -18.15 15.65 -15.57
CA GLY A 329 -18.47 14.27 -15.93
C GLY A 329 -17.26 13.30 -15.98
N ARG A 330 -16.04 13.79 -15.76
CA ARG A 330 -14.85 12.93 -15.63
C ARG A 330 -14.75 12.39 -14.21
N ASP A 331 -14.44 11.10 -14.09
CA ASP A 331 -14.29 10.41 -12.81
C ASP A 331 -12.91 10.69 -12.20
N ILE A 332 -12.84 11.72 -11.36
CA ILE A 332 -11.62 12.21 -10.71
C ILE A 332 -11.78 12.06 -9.20
N ILE A 333 -10.93 11.23 -8.58
CA ILE A 333 -11.00 10.90 -7.14
C ILE A 333 -9.77 11.46 -6.42
N LEU A 334 -10.00 12.10 -5.27
CA LEU A 334 -8.96 12.48 -4.32
C LEU A 334 -8.99 11.50 -3.15
N ALA A 335 -7.85 10.90 -2.82
CA ALA A 335 -7.67 10.00 -1.69
C ALA A 335 -6.69 10.59 -0.68
N GLU A 336 -7.24 11.06 0.45
CA GLU A 336 -6.48 11.69 1.54
C GLU A 336 -5.73 10.64 2.37
N SER A 337 -4.67 11.00 3.10
CA SER A 337 -4.00 10.04 4.00
C SER A 337 -4.87 9.59 5.17
N SER A 338 -5.69 10.50 5.73
CA SER A 338 -6.63 10.20 6.81
C SER A 338 -7.66 9.13 6.44
N ASP A 339 -8.13 9.14 5.19
CA ASP A 339 -9.20 8.24 4.75
C ASP A 339 -8.73 6.81 4.50
N ARG A 340 -7.40 6.58 4.57
CA ARG A 340 -6.76 5.29 4.26
C ARG A 340 -6.38 4.47 5.50
N GLU A 341 -6.63 4.99 6.69
CA GLU A 341 -6.42 4.27 7.94
C GLU A 341 -7.26 2.99 7.99
N LEU A 342 -6.60 1.86 8.22
CA LEU A 342 -7.15 0.50 8.30
C LEU A 342 -7.98 0.06 7.08
N LEU A 343 -7.88 0.80 5.97
CA LEU A 343 -8.65 0.56 4.76
C LEU A 343 -8.21 -0.70 4.00
N ASN A 344 -6.95 -1.10 4.18
CA ASN A 344 -6.35 -2.15 3.36
C ASN A 344 -6.26 -3.47 4.12
N TRP A 345 -6.73 -4.53 3.47
CA TRP A 345 -6.23 -5.89 3.68
C TRP A 345 -5.13 -6.14 2.66
N MET A 346 -3.87 -6.12 3.12
CA MET A 346 -2.73 -6.17 2.23
C MET A 346 -1.93 -7.46 2.39
N ILE A 347 -1.85 -8.24 1.32
CA ILE A 347 -1.02 -9.43 1.25
C ILE A 347 0.35 -9.02 0.73
N GLN A 348 1.41 -9.41 1.44
CA GLN A 348 2.79 -9.28 1.00
C GLN A 348 3.15 -10.43 0.06
N SER A 349 4.27 -10.31 -0.62
CA SER A 349 4.79 -11.33 -1.54
C SER A 349 5.05 -12.66 -0.85
N SER A 350 5.26 -12.70 0.47
CA SER A 350 5.43 -13.91 1.28
C SER A 350 4.11 -14.60 1.71
N GLY A 351 2.95 -14.06 1.34
CA GLY A 351 1.64 -14.51 1.84
C GLY A 351 1.24 -13.91 3.20
N GLN A 352 2.17 -13.20 3.87
CA GLN A 352 1.88 -12.48 5.11
C GLN A 352 0.85 -11.37 4.87
N VAL A 353 -0.16 -11.29 5.73
CA VAL A 353 -1.23 -10.31 5.68
C VAL A 353 -0.95 -9.20 6.68
N VAL A 354 -1.08 -7.96 6.22
CA VAL A 354 -0.89 -6.76 7.02
C VAL A 354 -2.00 -5.74 6.79
N THR A 355 -2.18 -4.85 7.76
CA THR A 355 -2.95 -3.61 7.60
C THR A 355 -2.17 -2.42 8.15
N PHE A 356 -2.66 -1.21 7.91
CA PHE A 356 -1.92 0.02 8.19
C PHE A 356 -2.76 1.03 8.95
N GLY A 357 -2.15 1.67 9.95
CA GLY A 357 -2.69 2.89 10.57
C GLY A 357 -2.45 4.11 9.69
N SER A 358 -2.85 5.27 10.18
CA SER A 358 -2.56 6.56 9.53
C SER A 358 -1.08 6.97 9.63
N GLY A 359 -0.37 6.48 10.65
CA GLY A 359 1.05 6.80 10.86
C GLY A 359 1.99 6.16 9.83
N PRO A 360 3.16 6.79 9.57
CA PRO A 360 4.11 6.33 8.55
C PRO A 360 4.84 5.02 8.89
N GLU A 361 4.74 4.56 10.14
CA GLU A 361 5.34 3.32 10.65
C GLU A 361 4.30 2.34 11.23
N GLU A 362 3.01 2.70 11.17
CA GLU A 362 1.92 1.92 11.76
C GLU A 362 1.51 0.81 10.80
N GLU A 363 2.21 -0.30 10.87
CA GLU A 363 1.94 -1.51 10.09
C GLU A 363 1.80 -2.69 11.04
N PHE A 364 0.71 -3.45 10.88
CA PHE A 364 0.31 -4.51 11.81
C PHE A 364 0.19 -5.84 11.07
N ILE A 365 0.80 -6.89 11.61
CA ILE A 365 0.73 -8.25 11.07
C ILE A 365 -0.56 -8.91 11.55
N LEU A 366 -1.38 -9.34 10.61
CA LEU A 366 -2.65 -10.03 10.87
C LEU A 366 -2.50 -11.55 10.89
N GLY A 367 -1.57 -12.09 10.10
CA GLY A 367 -1.29 -13.52 9.96
C GLY A 367 -0.62 -13.82 8.62
N ASN A 368 -0.62 -15.07 8.18
CA ASN A 368 -0.11 -15.50 6.87
C ASN A 368 -1.04 -16.52 6.22
N LEU A 369 -1.49 -16.24 4.98
CA LEU A 369 -2.46 -17.08 4.27
C LEU A 369 -1.91 -18.45 3.86
N LEU A 370 -0.60 -18.68 3.93
CA LEU A 370 0.01 -19.98 3.68
C LEU A 370 0.00 -20.89 4.91
N THR A 371 0.03 -20.33 6.12
CA THR A 371 0.22 -21.09 7.37
C THR A 371 -0.99 -21.06 8.28
N ASP A 372 -1.73 -19.96 8.26
CA ASP A 372 -2.80 -19.69 9.22
C ASP A 372 -4.16 -19.90 8.58
N ARG A 373 -5.16 -20.16 9.42
CA ARG A 373 -6.55 -20.25 8.97
C ARG A 373 -7.07 -18.84 8.68
N VAL A 374 -7.82 -18.69 7.59
CA VAL A 374 -8.38 -17.38 7.19
C VAL A 374 -9.31 -16.83 8.27
N GLU A 375 -10.07 -17.69 8.97
CA GLU A 375 -10.99 -17.25 10.02
C GLU A 375 -10.26 -16.64 11.22
N ASP A 376 -9.06 -17.15 11.54
CA ASP A 376 -8.23 -16.62 12.63
C ASP A 376 -7.70 -15.22 12.26
N ILE A 377 -7.28 -15.03 11.00
CA ILE A 377 -6.84 -13.73 10.48
C ILE A 377 -8.04 -12.73 10.49
N LEU A 378 -9.23 -13.17 10.06
CA LEU A 378 -10.45 -12.36 10.06
C LEU A 378 -10.94 -11.99 11.47
N ALA A 379 -10.56 -12.76 12.49
CA ALA A 379 -10.85 -12.48 13.89
C ALA A 379 -9.91 -11.43 14.51
N HIS A 380 -8.86 -10.99 13.81
CA HIS A 380 -7.88 -10.06 14.35
C HIS A 380 -8.54 -8.72 14.77
N PRO A 381 -8.35 -8.24 16.02
CA PRO A 381 -9.16 -7.16 16.57
C PRO A 381 -8.85 -5.78 15.98
N ILE A 382 -7.70 -5.63 15.35
CA ILE A 382 -7.35 -4.38 14.66
C ILE A 382 -8.20 -4.12 13.41
N LEU A 383 -8.84 -5.15 12.86
CA LEU A 383 -9.61 -5.04 11.64
C LEU A 383 -10.81 -4.11 11.81
N ASP A 384 -10.96 -3.20 10.86
CA ASP A 384 -12.09 -2.30 10.75
C ASP A 384 -12.77 -2.52 9.40
N PHE A 385 -13.79 -3.39 9.40
CA PHE A 385 -14.49 -3.78 8.18
C PHE A 385 -15.28 -2.62 7.55
N ASP A 386 -15.74 -1.67 8.37
CA ASP A 386 -16.39 -0.46 7.86
C ASP A 386 -15.37 0.42 7.13
N ALA A 387 -14.15 0.54 7.65
CA ALA A 387 -13.05 1.20 6.95
C ALA A 387 -12.67 0.50 5.65
N MET A 388 -12.57 -0.83 5.66
CA MET A 388 -12.24 -1.61 4.46
C MET A 388 -13.32 -1.48 3.37
N ALA A 389 -14.59 -1.35 3.76
CA ALA A 389 -15.70 -1.15 2.83
C ALA A 389 -15.65 0.21 2.09
N ARG A 390 -15.03 1.25 2.66
CA ARG A 390 -14.97 2.61 2.06
C ARG A 390 -14.10 2.73 0.81
N GLY A 391 -13.20 1.78 0.56
CA GLY A 391 -12.24 1.92 -0.55
C GLY A 391 -12.90 2.00 -1.94
N VAL A 392 -12.17 2.54 -2.91
CA VAL A 392 -12.65 2.73 -4.29
C VAL A 392 -12.85 1.35 -4.97
N PRO A 393 -14.01 1.09 -5.62
CA PRO A 393 -14.25 -0.15 -6.37
C PRO A 393 -13.15 -0.48 -7.38
N VAL A 394 -12.89 -1.76 -7.61
CA VAL A 394 -11.86 -2.19 -8.58
C VAL A 394 -12.21 -1.78 -10.01
N THR A 395 -13.46 -1.98 -10.40
CA THR A 395 -13.98 -1.58 -11.70
C THR A 395 -14.30 -0.08 -11.69
N PRO A 396 -13.70 0.74 -12.57
CA PRO A 396 -14.11 2.13 -12.76
C PRO A 396 -15.59 2.23 -13.12
N THR A 397 -16.27 3.27 -12.67
CA THR A 397 -17.62 3.59 -13.15
C THR A 397 -17.56 3.86 -14.66
N LYS A 398 -18.46 3.24 -15.44
CA LYS A 398 -18.53 3.48 -16.89
C LYS A 398 -18.78 4.96 -17.14
N ARG A 399 -18.09 5.54 -18.14
CA ARG A 399 -18.39 6.89 -18.65
C ARG A 399 -19.89 6.93 -18.97
N GLN A 400 -20.63 7.86 -18.36
CA GLN A 400 -21.94 8.21 -18.90
C GLN A 400 -21.68 8.94 -20.24
N PRO A 401 -22.41 8.55 -21.31
CA PRO A 401 -22.18 9.08 -22.66
C PRO A 401 -22.43 10.59 -22.76
#